data_AF-A0A816HYR6-F1
#
_entry.id   AF-A0A816HYR6-F1
#
_cell.length_a   1.000
_cell.length_b   1.000
_cell.length_c   1.000
_cell.angle_alpha   90.00
_cell.angle_beta   90.00
_cell.angle_gamma   90.00
#
_symmetry.space_group_name_H-M   'P 1'
#
loop_
_entity.id
_entity.type
_entity.pdbx_description
1 polymer ?
#
loop_
_entity_poly.entity_id
_entity_poly.type
_entity_poly.pdbx_seq_one_letter_code
_entity_poly.pdbx_strand_id
1 'polypeptide(L)'
;YSYNPCKPFSEGSVCINTAVCQTSINDQYQYVIGDQETATWNPGNGTSIDPSITYTHDDRTVVVQLRCSTSEKEEFQVFGEDPLKRYTCRLTHKCACWNGCASK
;
A
#
# COMPACT_ATOMS: atom_id res chain seq x y z
N TYR A 1 8.77 5.92 -1.69
CA TYR A 1 7.39 5.43 -1.86
C TYR A 1 6.55 6.04 -0.77
N SER A 2 5.41 6.61 -1.14
CA SER A 2 4.42 7.18 -0.21
C SER A 2 3.12 6.38 -0.33
N TYR A 3 2.49 6.08 0.81
CA TYR A 3 1.31 5.22 0.88
C TYR A 3 0.32 5.71 1.93
N ASN A 4 -0.96 5.75 1.56
CA ASN A 4 -2.06 5.97 2.50
C ASN A 4 -3.21 4.99 2.20
N PRO A 5 -3.50 4.02 3.08
CA PRO A 5 -4.60 3.06 2.85
C PRO A 5 -6.00 3.65 3.04
N CYS A 6 -6.12 4.74 3.80
CA CYS A 6 -7.40 5.19 4.34
C CYS A 6 -8.06 6.25 3.46
N LYS A 7 -7.27 7.16 2.89
CA LYS A 7 -7.75 8.30 2.13
C LYS A 7 -6.78 8.62 1.00
N PRO A 8 -7.29 9.10 -0.15
CA PRO A 8 -6.40 9.56 -1.20
C PRO A 8 -5.59 10.76 -0.69
N PHE A 9 -4.35 10.86 -1.17
CA PHE A 9 -3.47 11.98 -0.85
C PHE A 9 -2.89 12.61 -2.13
N SER A 10 -2.33 13.79 -1.95
CA SER A 10 -1.60 14.49 -3.01
C SER A 10 -0.21 14.85 -2.52
N GLU A 11 0.81 14.58 -3.34
CA GLU A 11 2.22 14.85 -3.07
C GLU A 11 2.89 15.32 -4.36
N GLY A 12 3.50 16.50 -4.33
CA GLY A 12 4.09 17.11 -5.54
C GLY A 12 3.02 17.47 -6.58
N SER A 13 3.41 17.49 -7.85
CA SER A 13 2.54 17.84 -8.98
C SER A 13 2.02 16.63 -9.76
N VAL A 14 2.59 15.44 -9.54
CA VAL A 14 2.22 14.22 -10.28
C VAL A 14 1.27 13.34 -9.48
N CYS A 15 1.58 13.08 -8.21
CA CYS A 15 0.78 12.19 -7.38
C CYS A 15 -0.39 12.98 -6.78
N ILE A 16 -1.53 13.00 -7.49
CA ILE A 16 -2.73 13.75 -7.10
C ILE A 16 -3.87 12.76 -6.85
N ASN A 17 -4.51 12.85 -5.67
CA ASN A 17 -5.62 12.00 -5.26
C ASN A 17 -5.34 10.48 -5.38
N THR A 18 -4.12 10.06 -5.09
CA THR A 18 -3.66 8.66 -5.22
C THR A 18 -3.61 7.95 -3.86
N ALA A 19 -3.57 6.61 -3.87
CA ALA A 19 -3.29 5.80 -2.68
C ALA A 19 -1.80 5.45 -2.56
N VAL A 20 -1.07 5.35 -3.69
CA VAL A 20 0.33 4.94 -3.69
C VAL A 20 1.13 5.73 -4.73
N CYS A 21 2.22 6.35 -4.28
CA CYS A 21 3.14 7.11 -5.12
C CYS A 21 4.56 6.53 -5.04
N GLN A 22 5.21 6.37 -6.19
CA GLN A 22 6.64 6.05 -6.30
C GLN A 22 7.42 7.33 -6.60
N THR A 23 8.51 7.53 -5.88
CA THR A 23 9.45 8.64 -6.12
C THR A 23 10.80 8.04 -6.50
N SER A 24 11.44 8.55 -7.55
CA SER A 24 12.78 8.12 -7.96
C SER A 24 13.80 8.44 -6.88
N ILE A 25 14.92 7.71 -6.85
CA ILE A 25 15.94 7.86 -5.80
C ILE A 25 16.56 9.26 -5.70
N ASN A 26 16.47 10.04 -6.79
CA ASN A 26 16.96 11.41 -6.88
C ASN A 26 15.85 12.46 -6.75
N ASP A 27 14.63 12.04 -6.37
CA ASP A 27 13.43 12.88 -6.20
C ASP A 27 13.01 13.69 -7.45
N GLN A 28 13.56 13.38 -8.63
CA GLN A 28 13.25 14.10 -9.86
C GLN A 28 11.97 13.62 -10.54
N TYR A 29 11.59 12.36 -10.34
CA TYR A 29 10.45 11.74 -10.99
C TYR A 29 9.52 11.14 -9.95
N GLN A 30 8.24 11.42 -10.12
CA GLN A 30 7.16 10.81 -9.37
C GLN A 30 6.28 10.02 -10.32
N TYR A 31 5.72 8.93 -9.83
CA TYR A 31 4.79 8.10 -10.56
C TYR A 31 3.63 7.71 -9.67
N VAL A 32 2.41 7.92 -10.17
CA VAL A 32 1.22 7.31 -9.60
C VAL A 32 1.30 5.81 -9.89
N ILE A 33 1.19 4.99 -8.84
CA ILE A 33 1.27 3.53 -9.00
C ILE A 33 0.01 2.81 -8.49
N GLY A 34 -0.89 3.50 -7.81
CA GLY A 34 -2.19 2.93 -7.46
C GLY A 34 -3.21 3.97 -7.01
N ASP A 35 -4.41 3.94 -7.59
CA ASP A 35 -5.49 4.89 -7.28
C ASP A 35 -6.38 4.40 -6.14
N GLN A 36 -6.77 5.29 -5.24
CA GLN A 36 -7.57 4.93 -4.07
C GLN A 36 -8.91 4.28 -4.42
N GLU A 37 -9.54 4.70 -5.52
CA GLU A 37 -10.83 4.19 -5.99
C GLU A 37 -10.77 2.74 -6.50
N THR A 38 -9.57 2.24 -6.83
CA THR A 38 -9.36 0.88 -7.35
C THR A 38 -9.12 -0.15 -6.25
N ALA A 39 -9.13 0.28 -4.98
CA ALA A 39 -8.81 -0.54 -3.83
C ALA A 39 -9.64 -1.83 -3.78
N THR A 40 -8.98 -2.96 -3.99
CA THR A 40 -9.58 -4.30 -3.89
C THR A 40 -9.02 -5.01 -2.67
N TRP A 41 -9.90 -5.37 -1.74
CA TRP A 41 -9.52 -6.01 -0.49
C TRP A 41 -9.57 -7.53 -0.62
N ASN A 42 -8.48 -8.18 -0.24
CA ASN A 42 -8.43 -9.62 -0.02
C ASN A 42 -8.30 -9.88 1.49
N PRO A 43 -9.31 -10.46 2.15
CA PRO A 43 -9.22 -10.76 3.58
C PRO A 43 -8.22 -11.89 3.90
N GLY A 44 -7.66 -12.54 2.88
CA GLY A 44 -6.87 -13.75 3.06
C GLY A 44 -7.74 -14.93 3.49
N ASN A 45 -7.09 -16.00 3.95
CA ASN A 45 -7.78 -17.21 4.42
C ASN A 45 -7.23 -17.77 5.74
N GLY A 46 -6.35 -17.02 6.42
CA GLY A 46 -5.77 -17.37 7.71
C GLY A 46 -4.82 -18.58 7.70
N THR A 47 -4.54 -19.20 6.55
CA THR A 47 -3.72 -20.42 6.46
C THR A 47 -2.60 -20.33 5.43
N SER A 48 -2.85 -19.69 4.28
CA SER A 48 -1.94 -19.69 3.14
C SER A 48 -1.92 -18.36 2.37
N ILE A 49 -2.94 -17.54 2.53
CA ILE A 49 -3.05 -16.23 1.87
C ILE A 49 -3.17 -15.18 2.96
N ASP A 50 -2.14 -14.34 3.07
CA ASP A 50 -2.16 -13.17 3.93
C ASP A 50 -3.19 -12.15 3.41
N PRO A 51 -3.86 -11.40 4.31
CA PRO A 51 -4.72 -10.31 3.91
C PRO A 51 -3.92 -9.26 3.12
N SER A 52 -4.54 -8.67 2.10
CA SER A 52 -3.89 -7.68 1.26
C SER A 52 -4.87 -6.68 0.67
N ILE A 53 -4.32 -5.55 0.21
CA ILE A 53 -5.03 -4.55 -0.58
C ILE A 53 -4.33 -4.42 -1.91
N THR A 54 -5.08 -4.50 -2.99
CA THR A 54 -4.58 -4.27 -4.34
C THR A 54 -5.07 -2.92 -4.85
N TYR A 55 -4.16 -2.16 -5.45
CA TYR A 55 -4.46 -0.91 -6.15
C TYR A 55 -3.91 -1.00 -7.57
N THR A 56 -4.57 -0.34 -8.51
CA THR A 56 -4.15 -0.27 -9.91
C THR A 56 -4.08 1.17 -10.38
N HIS A 57 -3.20 1.44 -11.33
CA HIS A 57 -3.13 2.70 -12.08
C HIS A 57 -2.53 2.41 -13.45
N ASP A 58 -3.28 2.65 -14.54
CA ASP A 58 -2.92 2.23 -15.89
C ASP A 58 -2.49 0.75 -15.96
N ASP A 59 -1.21 0.49 -16.30
CA ASP A 59 -0.62 -0.84 -16.40
C ASP A 59 0.15 -1.27 -15.14
N ARG A 60 0.00 -0.53 -14.04
CA ARG A 60 0.68 -0.76 -12.76
C ARG A 60 -0.26 -1.43 -11.77
N THR A 61 0.29 -2.32 -10.95
CA THR A 61 -0.46 -2.96 -9.87
C THR A 61 0.37 -2.96 -8.60
N VAL A 62 -0.18 -2.46 -7.50
CA VAL A 62 0.45 -2.54 -6.17
C VAL A 62 -0.32 -3.51 -5.32
N VAL A 63 0.38 -4.48 -4.73
CA VAL A 63 -0.15 -5.38 -3.70
C VAL A 63 0.49 -5.01 -2.38
N VAL A 64 -0.33 -4.54 -1.43
CA VAL A 64 0.07 -4.27 -0.06
C VAL A 64 -0.38 -5.41 0.83
N GLN A 65 0.57 -6.26 1.25
CA GLN A 65 0.34 -7.29 2.25
C GLN A 65 0.14 -6.66 3.62
N LEU A 66 -0.90 -7.08 4.33
CA LEU A 66 -1.24 -6.59 5.66
C LEU A 66 -0.74 -7.60 6.69
N ARG A 67 0.16 -7.15 7.57
CA ARG A 67 0.66 -7.96 8.69
C ARG A 67 0.18 -7.37 10.00
N CYS A 68 -0.65 -8.14 10.71
CA CYS A 68 -1.03 -7.82 12.07
C CYS A 68 0.21 -7.79 12.98
N SER A 69 0.33 -6.72 13.79
CA SER A 69 1.33 -6.60 14.84
C SER A 69 0.74 -5.79 16.00
N THR A 70 0.88 -6.30 17.22
CA THR A 70 0.48 -5.59 18.45
C THR A 70 1.62 -4.73 19.03
N SER A 71 2.75 -4.65 18.33
CA SER A 71 3.84 -3.74 18.70
C SER A 71 3.44 -2.30 18.42
N GLU A 72 3.99 -1.35 19.18
CA GLU A 72 3.83 0.09 18.92
C GLU A 72 4.58 0.54 17.65
N LYS A 73 5.49 -0.30 17.13
CA LYS A 73 6.23 0.02 15.92
C LYS A 73 5.44 -0.33 14.67
N GLU A 74 5.06 0.72 13.94
CA GLU A 74 4.46 0.63 12.61
C GLU A 74 5.58 0.56 11.56
N GLU A 75 5.42 -0.28 10.54
CA GLU A 75 6.45 -0.47 9.52
C GLU A 75 5.83 -0.65 8.14
N PHE A 76 6.31 0.11 7.17
CA PHE A 76 5.99 -0.05 5.76
C PHE A 76 7.26 -0.46 5.00
N GLN A 77 7.26 -1.69 4.48
CA GLN A 77 8.36 -2.26 3.72
C GLN A 77 7.99 -2.38 2.25
N VAL A 78 8.93 -2.04 1.37
CA VAL A 78 8.78 -2.19 -0.08
C VAL A 78 9.76 -3.25 -0.55
N PHE A 79 9.24 -4.31 -1.18
CA PHE A 79 10.08 -5.41 -1.69
C PHE A 79 10.58 -5.18 -3.11
N GLY A 80 9.97 -4.23 -3.82
CA GLY A 80 10.40 -3.80 -5.14
C GLY A 80 9.29 -3.89 -6.19
N GLU A 81 9.71 -3.60 -7.41
CA GLU A 81 8.93 -3.65 -8.63
C GLU A 81 9.42 -4.84 -9.47
N ASP A 82 8.50 -5.61 -10.03
CA ASP A 82 8.82 -6.66 -11.00
C ASP A 82 8.82 -6.11 -12.46
N PRO A 83 9.32 -6.86 -13.45
CA PRO A 83 9.32 -6.42 -14.85
C PRO A 83 7.93 -6.20 -15.46
N LEU A 84 6.86 -6.63 -14.80
CA LEU A 84 5.46 -6.44 -15.22
C LEU A 84 4.81 -5.25 -14.50
N LYS A 85 5.61 -4.35 -13.90
CA LYS A 85 5.15 -3.17 -13.14
C LYS A 85 4.24 -3.55 -11.97
N ARG A 86 4.52 -4.70 -11.34
CA ARG A 86 3.87 -5.11 -10.10
C ARG A 86 4.76 -4.77 -8.92
N TYR A 87 4.18 -4.08 -7.97
CA TYR A 87 4.85 -3.62 -6.76
C TYR A 87 4.36 -4.44 -5.58
N THR A 88 5.28 -5.01 -4.82
CA THR A 88 4.92 -5.72 -3.58
C THR A 88 5.40 -4.93 -2.38
N CYS A 89 4.47 -4.62 -1.48
CA CYS A 89 4.71 -3.91 -0.23
C CYS A 89 4.14 -4.71 0.94
N ARG A 90 4.64 -4.47 2.15
CA ARG A 90 4.06 -4.98 3.39
C ARG A 90 3.88 -3.86 4.40
N LEU A 91 2.65 -3.71 4.88
CA LEU A 91 2.30 -2.87 6.01
C LEU A 91 2.17 -3.74 7.26
N THR A 92 3.08 -3.55 8.21
CA THR A 92 2.98 -4.14 9.55
C THR A 92 2.40 -3.09 10.49
N HIS A 93 1.17 -3.34 10.99
CA HIS A 93 0.44 -2.34 11.77
C HIS A 93 -0.62 -2.99 12.66
N LYS A 94 -0.93 -2.38 13.82
CA LYS A 94 -2.03 -2.84 14.71
C LYS A 94 -3.38 -2.94 14.00
N CYS A 95 -3.67 -1.97 13.15
CA CYS A 95 -4.84 -1.93 12.28
C CYS A 95 -5.00 -3.10 11.30
N ALA A 96 -3.93 -3.80 10.95
CA ALA A 96 -4.04 -5.02 10.15
C ALA A 96 -4.54 -6.21 10.98
N CYS A 97 -4.56 -6.10 12.31
CA CYS A 97 -5.23 -7.06 13.19
C CYS A 97 -6.74 -6.85 13.15
N TRP A 98 -7.48 -7.95 13.32
CA TRP A 98 -8.92 -7.88 13.54
C TRP A 98 -9.23 -6.93 14.71
N ASN A 99 -10.07 -5.93 14.46
CA ASN A 99 -10.41 -4.86 15.42
C ASN A 99 -9.23 -4.08 16.01
N GLY A 100 -8.02 -4.17 15.44
CA GLY A 100 -6.83 -3.55 16.02
C GLY A 100 -6.75 -2.02 15.85
N CYS A 101 -7.56 -1.43 14.96
CA CYS A 101 -7.75 0.03 14.90
C CYS A 101 -8.90 0.53 15.77
N ALA A 102 -9.71 -0.34 16.38
CA ALA A 102 -10.90 0.12 17.07
C ALA A 102 -10.47 1.07 18.19
N SER A 103 -10.73 2.36 17.99
CA SER A 103 -10.50 3.39 18.98
C SER A 103 -11.26 2.99 20.25
N LYS A 104 -10.62 3.11 21.41
CA LYS A 104 -11.37 3.30 22.65
C LYS A 104 -12.12 4.63 22.61
#